data_AF-A0A2K8P2V3-F1
#
_entry.id   AF-A0A2K8P2V3-F1
#
_cell.length_a   1.000
_cell.length_b   1.000
_cell.length_c   1.000
_cell.angle_alpha   90.00
_cell.angle_beta   90.00
_cell.angle_gamma   90.00
#
_symmetry.space_group_name_H-M   'P 1'
#
loop_
_entity.id
_entity.type
_entity.pdbx_description
1 polymer ?
#
loop_
_entity_poly.entity_id
_entity_poly.type
_entity_poly.pdbx_seq_one_letter_code
_entity_poly.pdbx_strand_id
1 'polypeptide(L)'
;MKNNLEKLSEIKINEELNNKVFRDFIKYFESKNKLKISENLLTKFESTVNKIATYNDHEFVKQSDLFGMLFIEQNEIVNFSEKFKEAIRETMFKEVIHYQTLNSNLKDEFEIKYNKKTLTKEEKEHASKLVKWIRNQVEIFSNEKLINENPQLQNKITGEVVKEFFREQNEIFIKIYKWHANVFEVMTK
;
A
#
# COMPACT_ATOMS: atom_id res chain seq x y z
N MET A 1 10.43 -20.18 5.82
CA MET A 1 9.42 -19.84 4.79
C MET A 1 8.75 -21.07 4.15
N LYS A 2 9.46 -22.17 3.82
CA LYS A 2 8.83 -23.43 3.32
C LYS A 2 7.65 -23.96 4.17
N ASN A 3 7.76 -23.88 5.51
CA ASN A 3 6.71 -24.36 6.43
C ASN A 3 5.35 -23.62 6.36
N ASN A 4 5.27 -22.43 5.76
CA ASN A 4 4.01 -21.66 5.74
C ASN A 4 3.06 -22.11 4.62
N LEU A 5 3.59 -22.60 3.49
CA LEU A 5 2.78 -23.13 2.39
C LEU A 5 2.34 -24.57 2.63
N GLU A 6 3.13 -25.37 3.35
CA GLU A 6 2.76 -26.73 3.75
C GLU A 6 1.44 -26.74 4.54
N LYS A 7 1.21 -25.72 5.37
CA LYS A 7 -0.05 -25.53 6.10
C LYS A 7 -1.27 -25.34 5.18
N LEU A 8 -1.08 -24.95 3.92
CA LEU A 8 -2.17 -24.68 2.97
C LEU A 8 -2.57 -25.90 2.14
N SER A 9 -1.74 -26.96 2.09
CA SER A 9 -2.01 -28.11 1.23
C SER A 9 -3.32 -28.83 1.62
N GLU A 10 -3.59 -28.90 2.93
CA GLU A 10 -4.73 -29.61 3.53
C GLU A 10 -6.00 -28.75 3.70
N ILE A 11 -5.92 -27.44 3.46
CA ILE A 11 -7.03 -26.53 3.70
C ILE A 11 -8.07 -26.67 2.57
N LYS A 12 -9.29 -27.06 2.96
CA LYS A 12 -10.48 -26.94 2.10
C LYS A 12 -10.92 -25.47 2.11
N ILE A 13 -11.04 -24.88 0.92
CA ILE A 13 -11.50 -23.49 0.75
C ILE A 13 -12.94 -23.38 1.23
N ASN A 14 -13.25 -22.32 1.99
CA ASN A 14 -14.63 -21.97 2.29
C ASN A 14 -15.33 -21.50 0.99
N GLU A 15 -16.36 -22.24 0.55
CA GLU A 15 -17.10 -21.94 -0.68
C GLU A 15 -17.92 -20.64 -0.58
N GLU A 16 -18.21 -20.17 0.63
CA GLU A 16 -18.90 -18.90 0.88
C GLU A 16 -17.96 -17.68 0.91
N LEU A 17 -16.64 -17.89 0.82
CA LEU A 17 -15.64 -16.83 0.89
C LEU A 17 -15.82 -15.81 -0.25
N ASN A 18 -15.97 -14.54 0.09
CA ASN A 18 -16.02 -13.48 -0.91
C ASN A 18 -14.61 -13.07 -1.37
N ASN A 19 -14.25 -13.44 -2.60
CA ASN A 19 -12.96 -13.14 -3.24
C ASN A 19 -12.94 -11.84 -4.07
N LYS A 20 -13.88 -10.89 -3.86
CA LYS A 20 -13.94 -9.63 -4.65
C LYS A 20 -12.61 -8.86 -4.64
N VAL A 21 -11.96 -8.76 -3.48
CA VAL A 21 -10.67 -8.06 -3.35
C VAL A 21 -9.60 -8.66 -4.26
N PHE A 22 -9.53 -9.99 -4.35
CA PHE A 22 -8.64 -10.68 -5.28
C PHE A 22 -8.96 -10.33 -6.74
N ARG A 23 -10.23 -10.44 -7.15
CA ARG A 23 -10.64 -10.15 -8.53
C ARG A 23 -10.33 -8.71 -8.94
N ASP A 24 -10.61 -7.76 -8.06
CA ASP A 24 -10.35 -6.34 -8.32
C ASP A 24 -8.84 -6.06 -8.39
N PHE A 25 -8.05 -6.68 -7.50
CA PHE A 25 -6.60 -6.58 -7.52
C PHE A 25 -6.00 -7.15 -8.80
N ILE A 26 -6.42 -8.34 -9.25
CA ILE A 26 -5.93 -8.94 -10.50
C ILE A 26 -6.25 -8.07 -11.71
N LYS A 27 -7.49 -7.57 -11.83
CA LYS A 27 -7.87 -6.66 -12.93
C LYS A 27 -6.99 -5.42 -12.96
N TYR A 28 -6.75 -4.83 -11.80
CA TYR A 28 -5.88 -3.68 -11.67
C TYR A 28 -4.41 -4.02 -12.00
N PHE A 29 -3.90 -5.15 -11.51
CA PHE A 29 -2.54 -5.62 -11.76
C PHE A 29 -2.28 -5.86 -13.25
N GLU A 30 -3.18 -6.56 -13.94
CA GLU A 30 -3.13 -6.80 -15.39
C GLU A 30 -3.14 -5.48 -16.16
N SER A 31 -4.04 -4.57 -15.82
CA SER A 31 -4.17 -3.26 -16.46
C SER A 31 -2.91 -2.39 -16.27
N LYS A 32 -2.44 -2.24 -15.03
CA LYS A 32 -1.24 -1.44 -14.69
C LYS A 32 0.00 -1.95 -15.41
N ASN A 33 0.17 -3.27 -15.44
CA ASN A 33 1.35 -3.89 -16.02
C ASN A 33 1.23 -4.21 -17.51
N LYS A 34 0.08 -3.91 -18.13
CA LYS A 34 -0.23 -4.19 -19.55
C LYS A 34 0.06 -5.65 -19.91
N LEU A 35 -0.36 -6.57 -19.05
CA LEU A 35 -0.18 -8.01 -19.22
C LEU A 35 -1.49 -8.75 -19.02
N LYS A 36 -1.51 -10.01 -19.45
CA LYS A 36 -2.61 -10.95 -19.20
C LYS A 36 -2.05 -12.17 -18.48
N ILE A 37 -2.63 -12.52 -17.34
CA ILE A 37 -2.25 -13.71 -16.58
C ILE A 37 -2.97 -14.92 -17.19
N SER A 38 -2.23 -16.01 -17.40
CA SER A 38 -2.79 -17.27 -17.86
C SER A 38 -3.81 -17.82 -16.88
N GLU A 39 -4.81 -18.53 -17.39
CA GLU A 39 -5.85 -19.14 -16.56
C GLU A 39 -5.26 -20.09 -15.50
N ASN A 40 -4.21 -20.82 -15.85
CA ASN A 40 -3.51 -21.73 -14.93
C ASN A 40 -2.85 -20.97 -13.78
N LEU A 41 -2.08 -19.90 -14.06
CA LEU A 41 -1.44 -19.11 -13.01
C LEU A 41 -2.48 -18.37 -12.16
N LEU A 42 -3.53 -17.84 -12.80
CA LEU A 42 -4.63 -17.18 -12.10
C LEU A 42 -5.32 -18.12 -11.11
N THR A 43 -5.59 -19.36 -11.52
CA THR A 43 -6.20 -20.39 -10.66
C THR A 43 -5.30 -20.71 -9.46
N LYS A 44 -3.98 -20.79 -9.66
CA LYS A 44 -3.01 -21.01 -8.57
C LYS A 44 -3.00 -19.84 -7.58
N PHE A 45 -3.00 -18.61 -8.09
CA PHE A 45 -3.08 -17.39 -7.29
C PHE A 45 -4.36 -17.38 -6.46
N GLU A 46 -5.50 -17.58 -7.11
CA GLU A 46 -6.82 -17.59 -6.47
C GLU A 46 -6.92 -18.66 -5.38
N SER A 47 -6.54 -19.90 -5.71
CA SER A 47 -6.60 -21.02 -4.77
C SER A 47 -5.77 -20.74 -3.52
N THR A 48 -4.56 -20.21 -3.69
CA THR A 48 -3.66 -19.90 -2.57
C THR A 48 -4.19 -18.78 -1.70
N VAL A 49 -4.66 -17.69 -2.31
CA VAL A 49 -5.25 -16.54 -1.58
C VAL A 49 -6.48 -16.98 -0.81
N ASN A 50 -7.38 -17.75 -1.42
CA ASN A 50 -8.60 -18.23 -0.78
C ASN A 50 -8.31 -19.20 0.37
N LYS A 51 -7.30 -20.06 0.24
CA LYS A 51 -6.83 -20.94 1.33
C LYS A 51 -6.29 -20.14 2.50
N ILE A 52 -5.51 -19.09 2.23
CA ILE A 52 -5.00 -18.21 3.29
C ILE A 52 -6.14 -17.47 3.98
N ALA A 53 -7.08 -16.90 3.24
CA ALA A 53 -8.23 -16.23 3.82
C ALA A 53 -9.07 -17.20 4.69
N THR A 54 -9.29 -18.43 4.20
CA THR A 54 -9.98 -19.49 4.95
C THR A 54 -9.24 -19.86 6.24
N TYR A 55 -7.91 -20.03 6.19
CA TYR A 55 -7.10 -20.35 7.38
C TYR A 55 -7.14 -19.26 8.47
N ASN A 56 -7.36 -18.02 8.04
CA ASN A 56 -7.47 -16.86 8.91
C ASN A 56 -8.91 -16.58 9.34
N ASP A 57 -9.85 -17.47 9.02
CA ASP A 57 -11.26 -17.33 9.38
C ASP A 57 -11.87 -16.01 8.84
N HIS A 58 -11.41 -15.58 7.66
CA HIS A 58 -11.94 -14.39 7.01
C HIS A 58 -13.21 -14.69 6.22
N GLU A 59 -14.24 -13.86 6.37
CA GLU A 59 -15.47 -13.91 5.55
C GLU A 59 -15.24 -13.42 4.11
N PHE A 60 -14.22 -12.58 3.91
CA PHE A 60 -13.82 -12.04 2.63
C PHE A 60 -12.29 -11.95 2.53
N VAL A 61 -11.76 -12.10 1.31
CA VAL A 61 -10.33 -11.92 1.05
C VAL A 61 -9.91 -10.50 1.44
N LYS A 62 -8.85 -10.38 2.24
CA LYS A 62 -8.23 -9.10 2.63
C LYS A 62 -6.95 -8.85 1.82
N GLN A 63 -6.46 -7.60 1.86
CA GLN A 63 -5.21 -7.22 1.19
C GLN A 63 -4.01 -8.04 1.70
N SER A 64 -3.97 -8.37 2.99
CA SER A 64 -2.95 -9.25 3.58
C SER A 64 -2.88 -10.63 2.93
N ASP A 65 -4.01 -11.15 2.47
CA ASP A 65 -4.11 -12.51 1.95
C ASP A 65 -3.48 -12.60 0.55
N LEU A 66 -3.51 -11.49 -0.20
CA LEU A 66 -2.92 -11.36 -1.54
C LEU A 66 -1.41 -11.60 -1.54
N PHE A 67 -0.72 -11.34 -0.43
CA PHE A 67 0.71 -11.61 -0.29
C PHE A 67 1.06 -13.09 -0.42
N GLY A 68 0.09 -14.00 -0.27
CA GLY A 68 0.25 -15.42 -0.58
C GLY A 68 0.68 -15.68 -2.02
N MET A 69 0.34 -14.78 -2.95
CA MET A 69 0.74 -14.89 -4.35
C MET A 69 2.27 -14.87 -4.50
N LEU A 70 3.00 -14.16 -3.63
CA LEU A 70 4.47 -14.10 -3.65
C LEU A 70 5.14 -15.42 -3.34
N PHE A 71 4.42 -16.38 -2.75
CA PHE A 71 4.96 -17.69 -2.41
C PHE A 71 4.83 -18.71 -3.55
N ILE A 72 4.15 -18.35 -4.64
CA ILE A 72 3.91 -19.24 -5.77
C ILE A 72 5.06 -19.12 -6.76
N GLU A 73 5.77 -20.23 -6.97
CA GLU A 73 6.78 -20.34 -8.01
C GLU A 73 6.12 -20.22 -9.39
N GLN A 74 6.56 -19.24 -10.17
CA GLN A 74 6.06 -18.94 -11.51
C GLN A 74 7.14 -18.25 -12.33
N ASN A 75 7.10 -18.40 -13.65
CA ASN A 75 8.03 -17.80 -14.62
C ASN A 75 7.33 -17.01 -15.74
N GLU A 76 6.01 -16.85 -15.65
CA GLU A 76 5.19 -16.16 -16.65
C GLU A 76 5.32 -14.63 -16.54
N ILE A 77 5.38 -14.12 -15.32
CA ILE A 77 5.45 -12.70 -15.02
C ILE A 77 6.87 -12.35 -14.58
N VAL A 78 7.61 -11.67 -15.46
CA VAL A 78 8.95 -11.15 -15.17
C VAL A 78 8.86 -10.10 -14.05
N ASN A 79 9.79 -10.17 -13.08
CA ASN A 79 9.85 -9.30 -11.90
C ASN A 79 8.53 -9.24 -11.10
N PHE A 80 7.83 -10.37 -11.01
CA PHE A 80 6.52 -10.45 -10.36
C PHE A 80 6.49 -9.83 -8.96
N SER A 81 7.48 -10.11 -8.12
CA SER A 81 7.53 -9.58 -6.75
C SER A 81 7.52 -8.06 -6.71
N GLU A 82 8.31 -7.41 -7.57
CA GLU A 82 8.38 -5.95 -7.67
C GLU A 82 7.05 -5.37 -8.18
N LYS A 83 6.52 -5.91 -9.28
CA LYS A 83 5.23 -5.50 -9.84
C LYS A 83 4.09 -5.67 -8.85
N PHE A 84 4.10 -6.77 -8.08
CA PHE A 84 3.12 -7.04 -7.05
C PHE A 84 3.23 -6.01 -5.93
N LYS A 85 4.45 -5.77 -5.40
CA LYS A 85 4.70 -4.78 -4.35
C LYS A 85 4.29 -3.37 -4.77
N GLU A 86 4.49 -3.00 -6.03
CA GLU A 86 4.04 -1.71 -6.55
C GLU A 86 2.51 -1.64 -6.64
N ALA A 87 1.87 -2.66 -7.20
CA ALA A 87 0.41 -2.70 -7.32
C ALA A 87 -0.27 -2.71 -5.95
N ILE A 88 0.23 -3.50 -5.00
CA ILE A 88 -0.34 -3.61 -3.65
C ILE A 88 -0.12 -2.33 -2.85
N ARG A 89 1.01 -1.64 -3.04
CA ARG A 89 1.26 -0.30 -2.48
C ARG A 89 0.17 0.68 -2.94
N GLU A 90 -0.11 0.71 -4.25
CA GLU A 90 -1.06 1.66 -4.82
C GLU A 90 -2.51 1.37 -4.43
N THR A 91 -2.87 0.11 -4.17
CA THR A 91 -4.21 -0.26 -3.70
C THR A 91 -4.37 -0.06 -2.20
N MET A 92 -3.37 -0.43 -1.38
CA MET A 92 -3.42 -0.31 0.08
C MET A 92 -3.27 1.14 0.55
N PHE A 93 -2.45 1.95 -0.12
CA PHE A 93 -2.10 3.31 0.30
C PHE A 93 -2.60 4.38 -0.68
N LYS A 94 -3.65 4.08 -1.45
CA LYS A 94 -4.21 4.95 -2.49
C LYS A 94 -4.42 6.39 -1.99
N GLU A 95 -5.03 6.55 -0.82
CA GLU A 95 -5.34 7.87 -0.26
C GLU A 95 -4.07 8.62 0.16
N VAL A 96 -3.11 7.93 0.80
CA VAL A 96 -1.83 8.51 1.21
C VAL A 96 -1.07 9.03 -0.02
N ILE A 97 -1.00 8.21 -1.08
CA ILE A 97 -0.34 8.55 -2.34
C ILE A 97 -1.05 9.74 -3.01
N HIS A 98 -2.38 9.77 -2.98
CA HIS A 98 -3.17 10.89 -3.51
C HIS A 98 -2.81 12.20 -2.80
N TYR A 99 -2.83 12.22 -1.46
CA TYR A 99 -2.49 13.43 -0.69
C TYR A 99 -1.02 13.83 -0.84
N GLN A 100 -0.10 12.88 -0.97
CA GLN A 100 1.30 13.20 -1.26
C GLN A 100 1.47 13.87 -2.62
N THR A 101 0.76 13.38 -3.64
CA THR A 101 0.76 13.99 -4.98
C THR A 101 0.21 15.41 -4.93
N LEU A 102 -0.92 15.62 -4.25
CA LEU A 102 -1.49 16.95 -4.08
C LEU A 102 -0.53 17.90 -3.36
N ASN A 103 0.10 17.43 -2.28
CA ASN A 103 1.09 18.23 -1.54
C ASN A 103 2.30 18.56 -2.41
N SER A 104 2.79 17.63 -3.23
CA SER A 104 3.93 17.90 -4.12
C SER A 104 3.59 18.95 -5.18
N ASN A 105 2.43 18.85 -5.81
CA ASN A 105 2.00 19.83 -6.83
C ASN A 105 1.86 21.23 -6.22
N LEU A 106 1.23 21.34 -5.05
CA LEU A 106 1.10 22.61 -4.34
C LEU A 106 2.46 23.15 -3.89
N LYS A 107 3.35 22.28 -3.44
CA LYS A 107 4.72 22.64 -3.04
C LYS A 107 5.47 23.28 -4.19
N ASP A 108 5.45 22.66 -5.37
CA ASP A 108 6.13 23.16 -6.57
C ASP A 108 5.53 24.50 -7.02
N GLU A 109 4.20 24.64 -6.99
CA GLU A 109 3.53 25.90 -7.33
C GLU A 109 3.91 27.05 -6.38
N PHE A 110 3.86 26.79 -5.06
CA PHE A 110 4.17 27.80 -4.06
C PHE A 110 5.66 28.16 -4.08
N GLU A 111 6.55 27.21 -4.36
CA GLU A 111 7.98 27.47 -4.48
C GLU A 111 8.27 28.41 -5.66
N ILE A 112 7.62 28.23 -6.81
CA ILE A 112 7.71 29.14 -7.94
C ILE A 112 7.24 30.55 -7.54
N LYS A 113 6.11 30.67 -6.84
CA LYS A 113 5.57 31.96 -6.37
C LYS A 113 6.48 32.62 -5.33
N TYR A 114 7.06 31.84 -4.42
CA TYR A 114 8.01 32.31 -3.42
C TYR A 114 9.27 32.87 -4.07
N ASN A 115 9.86 32.14 -5.02
CA ASN A 115 11.05 32.57 -5.76
C ASN A 115 10.79 33.82 -6.60
N LYS A 116 9.58 33.99 -7.13
CA LYS A 116 9.13 35.19 -7.84
C LYS A 116 8.69 36.33 -6.91
N LYS A 117 8.68 36.11 -5.59
CA LYS A 117 8.18 37.07 -4.58
C LYS A 117 6.71 37.47 -4.78
N THR A 118 5.90 36.58 -5.35
CA THR A 118 4.46 36.78 -5.62
C THR A 118 3.56 36.00 -4.67
N LEU A 119 4.13 35.31 -3.67
CA LEU A 119 3.36 34.54 -2.71
C LEU A 119 2.55 35.47 -1.79
N THR A 120 1.25 35.28 -1.74
CA THR A 120 0.31 36.11 -0.97
C THR A 120 0.33 35.75 0.51
N LYS A 121 -0.20 36.64 1.35
CA LYS A 121 -0.37 36.39 2.79
C LYS A 121 -1.30 35.19 3.05
N GLU A 122 -2.37 35.05 2.27
CA GLU A 122 -3.30 33.93 2.38
C GLU A 122 -2.62 32.60 2.04
N GLU A 123 -1.82 32.55 0.98
CA GLU A 123 -1.04 31.36 0.61
C GLU A 123 -0.02 31.00 1.70
N LYS A 124 0.64 31.98 2.33
CA LYS A 124 1.52 31.74 3.49
C LYS A 124 0.76 31.14 4.68
N GLU A 125 -0.48 31.59 4.92
CA GLU A 125 -1.32 31.01 5.97
C GLU A 125 -1.75 29.58 5.64
N HIS A 126 -2.13 29.31 4.39
CA HIS A 126 -2.45 27.96 3.92
C HIS A 126 -1.24 27.03 4.01
N ALA A 127 -0.05 27.48 3.62
CA ALA A 127 1.19 26.74 3.79
C ALA A 127 1.43 26.39 5.28
N SER A 128 1.17 27.32 6.20
CA SER A 128 1.30 27.07 7.64
C SER A 128 0.33 26.00 8.14
N LYS A 129 -0.92 26.02 7.67
CA LYS A 129 -1.93 24.99 7.97
C LYS A 129 -1.53 23.63 7.42
N LEU A 130 -1.00 23.59 6.18
CA LEU A 130 -0.49 22.36 5.56
C LEU A 130 0.67 21.77 6.34
N VAL A 131 1.64 22.59 6.79
CA VAL A 131 2.74 22.12 7.65
C VAL A 131 2.20 21.42 8.90
N LYS A 132 1.23 22.04 9.59
CA LYS A 132 0.61 21.44 10.79
C LYS A 132 -0.06 20.12 10.47
N TRP A 133 -0.82 20.05 9.38
CA TRP A 133 -1.48 18.83 8.94
C TRP A 133 -0.47 17.72 8.59
N ILE A 134 0.59 18.05 7.83
CA ILE A 134 1.64 17.11 7.43
C ILE A 134 2.37 16.56 8.66
N ARG A 135 2.72 17.40 9.63
CA ARG A 135 3.36 16.97 10.88
C ARG A 135 2.47 15.98 11.66
N ASN A 136 1.17 16.25 11.73
CA ASN A 136 0.20 15.31 12.32
C ASN A 136 0.14 13.97 11.55
N GLN A 137 0.21 13.98 10.23
CA GLN A 137 0.31 12.73 9.45
C GLN A 137 1.58 11.97 9.80
N VAL A 138 2.74 12.64 9.91
CA VAL A 138 4.00 12.01 10.31
C VAL A 138 3.89 11.34 11.68
N GLU A 139 3.25 11.99 12.66
CA GLU A 139 3.02 11.41 13.99
C GLU A 139 2.15 10.15 13.91
N ILE A 140 1.07 10.20 13.13
CA ILE A 140 0.20 9.05 12.87
C ILE A 140 1.03 7.91 12.28
N PHE A 141 1.72 8.11 11.15
CA PHE A 141 2.49 7.06 10.48
C PHE A 141 3.67 6.51 11.30
N SER A 142 4.18 7.29 12.24
CA SER A 142 5.26 6.88 13.15
C SER A 142 4.76 6.03 14.32
N ASN A 143 3.45 5.92 14.53
CA ASN A 143 2.87 5.12 15.60
C ASN A 143 2.89 3.63 15.24
N GLU A 144 3.78 2.86 15.87
CA GLU A 144 3.91 1.40 15.66
C GLU A 144 2.62 0.62 15.92
N LYS A 145 1.69 1.15 16.72
CA LYS A 145 0.37 0.53 16.94
C LYS A 145 -0.43 0.41 15.65
N LEU A 146 -0.26 1.33 14.69
CA LEU A 146 -0.88 1.22 13.37
C LEU A 146 -0.48 -0.03 12.60
N ILE A 147 0.62 -0.67 12.99
CA ILE A 147 1.15 -1.87 12.35
C ILE A 147 0.85 -3.09 13.23
N ASN A 148 1.14 -2.97 14.53
CA ASN A 148 1.05 -4.08 15.47
C ASN A 148 -0.40 -4.46 15.82
N GLU A 149 -1.30 -3.48 15.89
CA GLU A 149 -2.69 -3.66 16.32
C GLU A 149 -3.69 -3.64 15.15
N ASN A 150 -3.22 -3.45 13.92
CA ASN A 150 -4.10 -3.34 12.75
C ASN A 150 -4.71 -4.69 12.37
N PRO A 151 -6.05 -4.86 12.44
CA PRO A 151 -6.72 -6.13 12.13
C PRO A 151 -6.57 -6.57 10.66
N GLN A 152 -6.28 -5.64 9.75
CA GLN A 152 -6.04 -5.93 8.34
C GLN A 152 -4.64 -6.52 8.08
N LEU A 153 -3.70 -6.40 9.04
CA LEU A 153 -2.35 -6.95 8.93
C LEU A 153 -2.17 -8.23 9.78
N GLN A 154 -3.15 -8.59 10.59
CA GLN A 154 -3.13 -9.85 11.33
C GLN A 154 -3.45 -10.99 10.38
N ASN A 155 -2.41 -11.69 9.94
CA ASN A 155 -2.53 -12.89 9.13
C ASN A 155 -1.52 -13.94 9.61
N LYS A 156 -2.01 -15.15 9.91
CA LYS A 156 -1.25 -16.28 10.45
C LYS A 156 -0.21 -16.84 9.47
N ILE A 157 -0.30 -16.52 8.18
CA ILE A 157 0.55 -17.03 7.10
C ILE A 157 1.43 -15.92 6.50
N THR A 158 0.84 -14.77 6.15
CA THR A 158 1.51 -13.66 5.45
C THR A 158 1.82 -12.48 6.37
N GLY A 159 1.39 -12.52 7.65
CA GLY A 159 1.41 -11.36 8.55
C GLY A 159 2.77 -10.71 8.71
N GLU A 160 3.85 -11.49 8.85
CA GLU A 160 5.20 -10.93 8.97
C GLU A 160 5.63 -10.16 7.73
N VAL A 161 5.43 -10.74 6.53
CA VAL A 161 5.76 -10.09 5.25
C VAL A 161 4.91 -8.84 5.03
N VAL A 162 3.62 -8.91 5.37
CA VAL A 162 2.69 -7.77 5.23
C VAL A 162 3.09 -6.64 6.18
N LYS A 163 3.43 -6.95 7.44
CA LYS A 163 3.87 -5.96 8.44
C LYS A 163 5.20 -5.33 8.05
N GLU A 164 6.15 -6.12 7.55
CA GLU A 164 7.43 -5.62 7.04
C GLU A 164 7.21 -4.65 5.87
N PHE A 165 6.43 -5.07 4.87
CA PHE A 165 6.06 -4.21 3.75
C PHE A 165 5.38 -2.90 4.22
N PHE A 166 4.45 -2.99 5.16
CA PHE A 166 3.76 -1.82 5.70
C PHE A 166 4.72 -0.86 6.41
N ARG A 167 5.69 -1.37 7.20
CA ARG A 167 6.76 -0.57 7.83
C ARG A 167 7.59 0.15 6.78
N GLU A 168 8.07 -0.57 5.76
CA GLU A 168 8.87 0.00 4.67
C GLU A 168 8.12 1.16 3.98
N GLN A 169 6.83 0.94 3.65
CA GLN A 169 6.02 1.98 3.01
C GLN A 169 5.78 3.18 3.94
N ASN A 170 5.48 2.95 5.22
CA ASN A 170 5.32 4.03 6.19
C ASN A 170 6.58 4.90 6.31
N GLU A 171 7.76 4.29 6.37
CA GLU A 171 9.02 5.03 6.41
C GLU A 171 9.22 5.91 5.17
N ILE A 172 8.90 5.39 3.98
CA ILE A 172 8.95 6.15 2.73
C ILE A 172 7.97 7.33 2.82
N PHE A 173 6.74 7.09 3.26
CA PHE A 173 5.74 8.15 3.36
C PHE A 173 6.12 9.24 4.36
N ILE A 174 6.66 8.86 5.52
CA ILE A 174 7.17 9.79 6.54
C ILE A 174 8.27 10.67 5.94
N LYS A 175 9.24 10.08 5.21
CA LYS A 175 10.34 10.84 4.58
C LYS A 175 9.81 11.87 3.60
N ILE A 176 8.88 11.48 2.73
CA ILE A 176 8.25 12.38 1.74
C ILE A 176 7.48 13.51 2.44
N TYR A 177 6.67 13.18 3.46
CA TYR A 177 5.93 14.19 4.21
C TYR A 177 6.84 15.18 4.93
N LYS A 178 7.91 14.71 5.59
CA LYS A 178 8.90 15.59 6.23
C LYS A 178 9.54 16.54 5.21
N TRP A 179 9.88 16.04 4.02
CA TRP A 179 10.40 16.89 2.96
C TRP A 179 9.39 17.96 2.52
N HIS A 180 8.13 17.59 2.28
CA HIS A 180 7.07 18.56 1.96
C HIS A 180 6.90 19.63 3.06
N ALA A 181 6.86 19.22 4.33
CA ALA A 181 6.72 20.14 5.46
C ALA A 181 7.86 21.16 5.49
N ASN A 182 9.11 20.71 5.36
CA ASN A 182 10.28 21.61 5.37
C ASN A 182 10.17 22.68 4.28
N VAL A 183 9.74 22.30 3.08
CA VAL A 183 9.64 23.23 1.95
C VAL A 183 8.52 24.25 2.18
N PHE A 184 7.34 23.83 2.66
CA PHE A 184 6.28 24.77 3.03
C PHE A 184 6.70 25.69 4.19
N GLU A 185 7.42 25.19 5.20
CA GLU A 185 7.93 26.00 6.32
C GLU A 185 8.83 27.16 5.86
N VAL A 186 9.69 26.93 4.87
CA VAL A 186 10.51 28.00 4.30
C VAL A 186 9.65 29.10 3.69
N MET A 187 8.58 28.73 2.98
CA MET A 187 7.69 29.69 2.30
C MET A 187 6.77 30.46 3.24
N THR A 188 6.54 29.94 4.45
CA THR A 188 5.72 30.63 5.46
C THR A 188 6.41 31.85 6.08
N LYS A 189 7.74 31.94 5.98
CA LYS A 189 8.54 33.10 6.42
C LYS A 189 8.35 34.26 5.45
#